data_AF-A0A357N7F8-F1
#
_entry.id   AF-A0A357N7F8-F1
#
_cell.length_a   1.000
_cell.length_b   1.000
_cell.length_c   1.000
_cell.angle_alpha   90.00
_cell.angle_beta   90.00
_cell.angle_gamma   90.00
#
_symmetry.space_group_name_H-M   'P 1'
#
loop_
_entity.id
_entity.type
_entity.pdbx_description
1 polymer ?
#
loop_
_entity_poly.entity_id
_entity_poly.type
_entity_poly.pdbx_seq_one_letter_code
_entity_poly.pdbx_strand_id
1 'polypeptide(L)' 'MIILVRSNAMNYKSWLWEKKKQVEKDIAAVLHKLDEISEHNHLKVLAAFSKNRVSEYHFQGTTGYGYHDLGRETLENV' A
#
# COMPACT_ATOMS: atom_id res chain seq x y z
N MET A 1 9.44 -11.16 18.43
CA MET A 1 9.02 -9.80 18.85
C MET A 1 8.30 -9.19 17.65
N ILE A 2 7.05 -9.54 17.33
CA ILE A 2 5.78 -8.96 17.82
C ILE A 2 4.68 -10.06 17.72
N ILE A 3 4.53 -10.92 18.74
CA ILE A 3 3.39 -11.86 18.84
C ILE A 3 2.94 -11.94 20.30
N LEU A 4 2.61 -10.81 20.92
CA LEU A 4 2.13 -10.79 22.31
C LEU A 4 1.19 -9.61 22.61
N VAL A 5 0.25 -9.34 21.71
CA VAL A 5 -0.95 -8.52 22.00
C VAL A 5 -2.22 -9.31 21.67
N ARG A 6 -2.24 -10.59 22.06
CA ARG A 6 -3.44 -11.42 22.05
C ARG A 6 -3.63 -12.00 23.43
N SER A 7 -4.01 -11.15 24.38
CA SER A 7 -4.88 -11.49 25.50
C SER A 7 -5.07 -10.25 26.35
N ASN A 8 -6.34 -9.94 26.66
CA ASN A 8 -6.76 -9.16 27.83
C ASN A 8 -7.10 -7.66 27.70
N ALA A 9 -7.64 -7.16 26.58
CA ALA A 9 -8.10 -5.76 26.51
C ALA A 9 -9.55 -5.51 26.08
N MET A 10 -10.31 -6.48 25.58
CA MET A 10 -11.70 -6.22 25.18
C MET A 10 -12.64 -7.37 25.56
N ASN A 11 -13.60 -7.05 26.43
CA ASN A 11 -14.68 -7.91 26.91
C ASN A 11 -15.74 -8.11 25.81
N TYR A 12 -15.36 -8.77 24.72
CA TYR A 12 -16.30 -9.13 23.66
C TYR A 12 -17.01 -10.45 23.97
N LYS A 13 -18.33 -10.47 23.78
CA LYS A 13 -19.15 -11.68 23.94
C LYS A 13 -18.62 -12.81 23.04
N SER A 14 -18.58 -14.04 23.57
CA SER A 14 -18.01 -15.22 22.90
C SER A 14 -18.50 -15.43 21.45
N TRP A 15 -19.80 -15.21 21.20
CA TRP A 15 -20.40 -15.36 19.87
C TRP A 15 -19.82 -14.39 18.82
N LEU A 16 -19.32 -13.23 19.24
CA LEU A 16 -18.72 -12.24 18.34
C LEU A 16 -17.39 -12.74 17.77
N TRP A 17 -16.60 -13.43 18.58
CA TRP A 17 -15.35 -14.06 18.13
C TRP A 17 -15.59 -15.14 17.08
N GLU A 18 -16.63 -15.95 17.28
CA GLU A 18 -16.99 -16.98 16.32
C GLU A 18 -17.48 -16.38 15.00
N LYS A 19 -18.33 -15.35 15.08
CA LYS A 19 -18.79 -14.63 13.89
C LYS A 19 -17.65 -13.94 13.15
N LYS A 20 -16.71 -13.32 13.87
CA LYS A 20 -15.51 -12.75 13.27
C LYS A 20 -14.71 -13.81 12.50
N LYS A 21 -14.41 -14.95 13.12
CA LYS A 21 -13.65 -16.03 12.47
C LYS A 21 -14.35 -16.56 11.22
N GLN A 22 -15.68 -16.66 11.26
CA GLN A 22 -16.45 -17.07 10.09
C GLN A 22 -16.31 -16.06 8.96
N VAL A 23 -16.52 -14.77 9.24
CA VAL A 23 -16.36 -13.71 8.23
C VAL A 23 -14.94 -13.67 7.67
N GLU A 24 -13.91 -13.79 8.52
CA GLU A 24 -12.50 -13.86 8.06
C GLU A 24 -12.28 -15.02 7.08
N LYS A 25 -12.89 -16.18 7.31
CA LYS A 25 -12.82 -17.32 6.37
C LYS A 25 -13.59 -17.03 5.07
N ASP A 26 -14.78 -16.44 5.18
CA ASP A 26 -15.65 -16.19 4.03
C ASP A 26 -15.02 -15.19 3.05
N ILE A 27 -14.28 -14.18 3.55
CA ILE A 27 -13.64 -13.16 2.72
C ILE A 27 -12.20 -13.50 2.32
N ALA A 28 -11.60 -14.57 2.87
CA ALA A 28 -10.18 -14.89 2.68
C ALA A 28 -9.78 -15.00 1.20
N ALA A 29 -10.61 -15.64 0.37
CA ALA A 29 -10.34 -15.80 -1.05
C ALA A 29 -10.32 -14.45 -1.80
N VAL A 30 -11.21 -13.52 -1.44
CA VAL A 30 -11.25 -12.19 -2.03
C VAL A 30 -10.05 -11.37 -1.60
N LEU A 31 -9.70 -11.43 -0.31
CA LEU A 31 -8.50 -10.75 0.21
C LEU A 31 -7.23 -11.25 -0.49
N HIS A 32 -7.07 -12.57 -0.67
CA HIS A 32 -5.93 -13.14 -1.39
C HIS A 32 -5.82 -12.60 -2.81
N LYS A 33 -6.94 -12.52 -3.54
CA LYS A 33 -6.95 -11.95 -4.89
C LYS A 33 -6.59 -10.46 -4.88
N LEU A 34 -7.04 -9.71 -3.89
CA LEU A 34 -6.68 -8.29 -3.74
C LEU A 34 -5.18 -8.14 -3.42
N ASP A 35 -4.62 -9.04 -2.61
CA ASP A 35 -3.19 -9.05 -2.30
C ASP A 35 -2.35 -9.29 -3.57
N GLU A 36 -2.72 -10.26 -4.41
CA GLU A 36 -2.05 -10.51 -5.70
C GLU A 36 -2.10 -9.28 -6.64
N ILE A 37 -3.25 -8.63 -6.73
CA ILE A 37 -3.43 -7.41 -7.55
C ILE A 37 -2.57 -6.27 -6.98
N SER A 38 -2.58 -6.11 -5.65
CA SER A 38 -1.80 -5.10 -4.95
C SER A 38 -0.30 -5.31 -5.18
N GLU A 39 0.18 -6.55 -5.06
CA GLU A 39 1.58 -6.91 -5.29
C GLU A 39 2.00 -6.64 -6.73
N HIS A 40 1.18 -7.04 -7.71
CA HIS A 40 1.44 -6.76 -9.12
C HIS A 40 1.54 -5.25 -9.39
N ASN A 41 0.57 -4.48 -8.89
CA ASN A 41 0.56 -3.03 -9.08
C ASN A 41 1.72 -2.35 -8.36
N HIS A 42 2.11 -2.85 -7.19
CA HIS A 42 3.26 -2.34 -6.45
C HIS A 42 4.55 -2.52 -7.25
N LEU A 43 4.77 -3.72 -7.80
CA LEU A 43 5.92 -4.00 -8.66
C LEU A 43 5.91 -3.16 -9.94
N LYS A 44 4.73 -2.95 -10.55
CA LYS A 44 4.57 -2.08 -11.72
C LYS A 44 5.00 -0.64 -11.41
N VAL A 45 4.56 -0.08 -10.28
CA VAL A 45 4.94 1.27 -9.86
C VAL A 45 6.44 1.35 -9.57
N LEU A 46 7.00 0.39 -8.83
CA LEU A 46 8.44 0.35 -8.56
C LEU A 46 9.27 0.27 -9.85
N ALA A 47 8.85 -0.54 -10.82
CA ALA A 47 9.51 -0.65 -12.10
C ALA A 47 9.46 0.67 -12.89
N ALA A 48 8.33 1.38 -12.86
CA ALA A 48 8.18 2.68 -13.50
C ALA A 48 9.08 3.76 -12.85
N PHE A 49 9.14 3.80 -11.52
CA PHE A 49 10.07 4.67 -10.79
C PHE A 49 11.53 4.37 -11.15
N SER A 50 11.91 3.09 -11.19
CA SER A 50 13.26 2.66 -11.54
C SER A 50 13.63 3.00 -12.99
N LYS A 51 12.73 2.73 -13.95
CA LYS A 51 12.92 3.03 -15.37
C LYS A 51 13.14 4.52 -15.62
N ASN A 52 12.38 5.37 -14.93
CA ASN A 52 12.47 6.82 -15.03
C ASN A 52 13.55 7.42 -14.11
N ARG A 53 14.32 6.58 -13.40
CA ARG A 53 15.42 6.99 -12.50
C ARG A 53 14.97 8.06 -11.50
N VAL A 54 13.75 7.92 -10.99
CA VAL A 54 13.19 8.83 -9.98
C VAL A 54 14.12 8.83 -8.77
N SER A 55 14.43 10.02 -8.27
CA SER A 55 15.39 10.26 -7.19
C SER A 55 14.95 11.46 -6.38
N GLU A 56 15.61 11.71 -5.25
CA GLU A 56 15.32 12.86 -4.39
C GLU A 56 15.35 14.21 -5.14
N TYR A 57 16.18 14.32 -6.18
CA TYR A 57 16.24 15.49 -7.05
C TYR A 57 14.89 15.80 -7.74
N HIS A 58 14.12 14.78 -8.10
CA HIS A 58 12.81 14.92 -8.75
C HIS A 58 11.70 15.36 -7.79
N PHE A 59 11.97 15.40 -6.48
CA PHE A 59 11.05 15.91 -5.47
C PHE A 59 11.36 17.35 -5.04
N GLN A 60 12.33 18.01 -5.69
CA GLN A 60 12.61 19.41 -5.47
C GLN A 60 11.51 20.26 -6.09
N GLY A 61 10.86 21.10 -5.29
CA GLY A 61 9.85 22.03 -5.79
C GLY A 61 10.48 23.12 -6.65
N THR A 62 9.91 23.37 -7.83
CA THR A 62 10.28 24.54 -8.63
C THR A 62 9.55 25.79 -8.14
N THR A 63 10.20 26.95 -8.16
CA THR A 63 9.57 28.25 -7.89
C THR A 63 9.29 28.99 -9.20
N GLY A 64 8.39 29.99 -9.18
CA GLY A 64 7.98 30.70 -10.40
C GLY A 64 6.95 29.94 -11.24
N TYR A 65 7.05 29.98 -12.57
CA TYR A 65 6.08 29.35 -13.50
C TYR A 65 6.28 27.84 -13.71
N GLY A 66 7.34 27.23 -13.17
CA GLY A 66 7.59 25.79 -13.30
C GLY A 66 8.09 25.35 -14.68
N TYR A 67 8.69 26.26 -15.46
CA TYR A 67 9.37 25.88 -16.71
C TYR A 67 10.53 24.92 -16.39
N HIS A 68 10.64 23.84 -17.18
CA HIS A 68 11.66 22.79 -17.03
C HIS A 68 11.63 22.08 -15.66
N ASP A 69 10.42 21.88 -15.10
CA ASP A 69 10.22 21.06 -13.91
C ASP A 69 10.44 19.58 -14.24
N LEU A 70 11.71 19.16 -14.13
CA LEU A 70 12.14 17.77 -14.35
C LEU A 70 11.41 16.79 -13.41
N GLY A 71 10.99 17.23 -12.22
CA GLY A 71 10.20 16.42 -11.30
C GLY A 71 8.82 16.10 -11.88
N ARG A 72 8.12 17.13 -12.36
CA ARG A 72 6.82 16.98 -13.04
C ARG A 72 6.92 16.14 -14.30
N GLU A 73 7.87 16.47 -15.18
CA GLU A 73 8.07 15.75 -16.44
C GLU A 73 8.37 14.27 -16.20
N THR A 74 9.16 13.95 -15.16
CA THR A 74 9.48 12.55 -14.83
C THR A 74 8.30 11.81 -14.21
N LEU A 75 7.51 12.47 -13.36
CA LEU A 75 6.32 11.87 -12.75
C LEU A 75 5.18 11.61 -13.75
N GLU A 76 5.05 12.41 -14.81
CA GLU A 76 4.10 12.14 -15.89
C GLU A 76 4.44 10.88 -16.71
N ASN A 77 5.68 10.43 -16.65
CA ASN A 77 6.19 9.26 -17.40
C ASN A 77 6.20 7.96 -16.58
N VAL A 78 5.77 7.99 -15.32
CA VAL A 78 5.71 6.85 -14.38
C VAL A 78 4.32 6.23 -14.36
#